data_AF-A0A285F637-F1
#
_entry.id   AF-A0A285F637-F1
#
_cell.length_a   1.000
_cell.length_b   1.000
_cell.length_c   1.000
_cell.angle_alpha   90.00
_cell.angle_beta   90.00
_cell.angle_gamma   90.00
#
_symmetry.space_group_name_H-M   'P 1'
#
loop_
_entity.id
_entity.type
_entity.pdbx_description
1 polymer ?
#
loop_
_entity_poly.entity_id
_entity_poly.type
_entity_poly.pdbx_seq_one_letter_code
_entity_poly.pdbx_strand_id
1 'polypeptide(L)'
;MLLCDPRHRHTRAVILREAARGLNFAVGALSLVLGLTWILLNLHSASYRLDLLIGAVLAAGGLVLLMPHRVRLPGRVTAIVMGVCALAGTAAGLAASKSQLCCDVAFIVDRGWPFTWASRGAVADDSETAVRLAAGADWTVNFLSLFADLLLFSYAGLLLLVVVLLFRRTKSGYRA
;
A
#
# COMPACT_ATOMS: atom_id res chain seq x y z
N MET A 1 24.40 -19.86 36.97
CA MET A 1 23.42 -20.87 36.50
C MET A 1 22.03 -20.27 36.71
N LEU A 2 21.54 -19.48 35.74
CA LEU A 2 20.23 -18.83 35.80
C LEU A 2 19.19 -19.81 35.23
N LEU A 3 18.38 -20.42 36.11
CA LEU A 3 17.21 -21.20 35.72
C LEU A 3 16.25 -20.31 34.93
N CYS A 4 16.17 -20.50 33.61
CA CYS A 4 15.07 -19.95 32.82
C CYS A 4 13.79 -20.72 33.15
N ASP A 5 12.96 -20.16 34.02
CA ASP A 5 11.65 -20.71 34.37
C ASP A 5 10.76 -20.84 33.10
N PRO A 6 10.33 -22.05 32.73
CA PRO A 6 9.47 -22.29 31.57
C PRO A 6 8.09 -21.62 31.67
N ARG A 7 7.61 -21.25 32.87
CA ARG A 7 6.30 -20.57 33.04
C ARG A 7 6.26 -19.21 32.36
N HIS A 8 7.36 -18.44 32.36
CA HIS A 8 7.38 -17.11 31.74
C HIS A 8 7.33 -17.11 30.21
N ARG A 9 7.73 -18.22 29.54
CA ARG A 9 7.63 -18.33 28.07
C ARG A 9 6.18 -18.45 27.60
N HIS A 10 5.35 -19.18 28.34
CA HIS A 10 3.95 -19.37 27.97
C HIS A 10 3.14 -18.07 28.10
N THR A 11 3.33 -17.30 29.17
CA THR A 11 2.59 -16.04 29.38
C THR A 11 2.93 -14.99 28.31
N ARG A 12 4.22 -14.84 27.96
CA ARG A 12 4.65 -13.91 26.90
C ARG A 12 4.07 -14.27 25.54
N ALA A 13 4.04 -15.55 25.19
CA ALA A 13 3.49 -16.01 23.91
C ALA A 13 1.98 -15.77 23.78
N VAL A 14 1.23 -15.90 24.88
CA VAL A 14 -0.22 -15.62 24.90
C VAL A 14 -0.49 -14.12 24.75
N ILE A 15 0.20 -13.28 25.54
CA ILE A 15 0.03 -11.82 25.50
C ILE A 15 0.37 -11.25 24.11
N LEU A 16 1.47 -11.71 23.49
CA LEU A 16 1.85 -11.28 22.14
C LEU A 16 0.82 -11.68 21.08
N ARG A 17 0.18 -12.85 21.22
CA ARG A 17 -0.85 -13.30 20.28
C ARG A 17 -2.13 -12.49 20.39
N GLU A 18 -2.57 -12.17 21.61
CA GLU A 18 -3.76 -11.34 21.80
C GLU A 18 -3.52 -9.90 21.36
N ALA A 19 -2.35 -9.33 21.67
CA ALA A 19 -1.96 -8.01 21.19
C ALA A 19 -1.91 -7.93 19.65
N ALA A 20 -1.30 -8.93 19.00
CA ALA A 20 -1.26 -9.00 17.54
C ALA A 20 -2.65 -9.16 16.93
N ARG A 21 -3.54 -9.92 17.57
CA ARG A 21 -4.94 -10.08 17.12
C ARG A 21 -5.71 -8.76 17.23
N GLY A 22 -5.57 -8.06 18.35
CA GLY A 22 -6.18 -6.74 18.55
C GLY A 22 -5.67 -5.71 17.55
N LEU A 23 -4.35 -5.68 17.31
CA LEU A 23 -3.74 -4.79 16.31
C LEU A 23 -4.26 -5.09 14.90
N ASN A 24 -4.28 -6.35 14.48
CA ASN A 24 -4.80 -6.73 13.16
C ASN A 24 -6.26 -6.36 12.99
N PHE A 25 -7.07 -6.51 14.05
CA PHE A 25 -8.47 -6.10 14.03
C PHE A 25 -8.60 -4.58 13.88
N ALA A 26 -7.86 -3.80 14.66
CA ALA A 26 -7.89 -2.34 14.59
C ALA A 26 -7.42 -1.83 13.21
N VAL A 27 -6.30 -2.35 12.71
CA VAL A 27 -5.77 -2.02 11.38
C VAL A 27 -6.76 -2.43 10.28
N GLY A 28 -7.38 -3.61 10.41
CA GLY A 28 -8.40 -4.08 9.46
C GLY A 28 -9.64 -3.20 9.44
N ALA A 29 -10.16 -2.82 10.61
CA ALA A 29 -11.30 -1.94 10.75
C ALA A 29 -11.02 -0.54 10.18
N LEU A 30 -9.86 0.05 10.52
CA LEU A 30 -9.44 1.35 9.99
C LEU A 30 -9.27 1.31 8.47
N SER A 31 -8.61 0.29 7.92
CA SER A 31 -8.45 0.12 6.47
C SER A 31 -9.80 -0.02 5.76
N LEU A 32 -10.74 -0.75 6.36
CA LEU A 32 -12.09 -0.90 5.82
C LEU A 32 -12.85 0.42 5.80
N VAL A 33 -12.87 1.15 6.92
CA VAL A 33 -13.55 2.44 7.03
C VAL A 33 -12.93 3.46 6.08
N LEU A 34 -11.60 3.55 6.03
CA LEU A 34 -10.88 4.46 5.13
C LEU A 34 -11.13 4.11 3.66
N GLY A 35 -11.08 2.83 3.30
CA GLY A 35 -11.36 2.38 1.92
C GLY A 35 -12.79 2.69 1.48
N LEU A 36 -13.79 2.42 2.32
CA LEU A 36 -15.18 2.74 2.02
C LEU A 36 -15.41 4.26 1.96
N THR A 37 -14.83 5.02 2.88
CA THR A 37 -14.90 6.48 2.88
C THR A 37 -14.28 7.05 1.60
N TRP A 38 -13.13 6.52 1.19
CA TRP A 38 -12.46 6.93 -0.04
C TRP A 38 -13.34 6.71 -1.27
N ILE A 39 -13.99 5.54 -1.37
CA ILE A 39 -14.95 5.23 -2.45
C ILE A 39 -16.08 6.25 -2.47
N LEU A 40 -16.69 6.52 -1.31
CA LEU A 40 -17.81 7.45 -1.19
C LEU A 40 -17.43 8.88 -1.58
N LEU A 41 -16.25 9.35 -1.17
CA LEU A 41 -15.79 10.71 -1.48
C LEU A 41 -15.40 10.88 -2.96
N ASN A 42 -14.89 9.84 -3.60
CA ASN A 42 -14.35 9.93 -4.97
C ASN A 42 -15.27 9.35 -6.04
N LEU A 43 -16.51 8.99 -5.69
CA LEU A 43 -17.51 8.46 -6.63
C LEU A 43 -17.83 9.43 -7.78
N HIS A 44 -17.64 10.73 -7.57
CA HIS A 44 -17.89 11.79 -8.55
C HIS A 44 -16.61 12.39 -9.16
N SER A 45 -15.43 11.83 -8.88
CA SER A 45 -14.17 12.36 -9.41
C SER A 45 -14.02 12.08 -10.91
N ALA A 46 -13.26 12.91 -11.62
CA ALA A 46 -12.92 12.67 -13.03
C ALA A 46 -12.15 11.35 -13.25
N SER A 47 -11.51 10.83 -12.19
CA SER A 47 -10.70 9.61 -12.16
C SER A 47 -11.37 8.44 -11.42
N TYR A 48 -12.71 8.38 -11.43
CA TYR A 48 -13.51 7.44 -10.61
C TYR A 48 -13.01 5.99 -10.63
N ARG A 49 -12.52 5.47 -11.76
CA ARG A 49 -12.05 4.06 -11.87
C ARG A 49 -10.84 3.77 -10.98
N LEU A 50 -9.86 4.68 -10.96
CA LEU A 50 -8.65 4.50 -10.15
C LEU A 50 -8.99 4.65 -8.67
N ASP A 51 -9.80 5.64 -8.34
CA ASP A 51 -10.20 5.91 -6.96
C ASP A 51 -11.04 4.77 -6.37
N LEU A 52 -11.94 4.17 -7.17
CA LEU A 52 -12.67 2.96 -6.80
C LEU A 52 -11.74 1.76 -6.57
N LEU A 53 -10.73 1.58 -7.42
CA LEU A 53 -9.79 0.47 -7.30
C LEU A 53 -8.96 0.60 -6.00
N ILE A 54 -8.44 1.78 -5.71
CA ILE A 54 -7.68 2.07 -4.48
C ILE A 54 -8.54 1.77 -3.25
N GLY A 55 -9.76 2.31 -3.22
CA GLY A 55 -10.68 2.08 -2.11
C GLY A 55 -11.11 0.61 -1.98
N ALA A 56 -11.29 -0.10 -3.09
CA ALA A 56 -11.62 -1.53 -3.09
C ALA A 56 -10.47 -2.39 -2.53
N VAL A 57 -9.21 -2.08 -2.89
CA VAL A 57 -8.04 -2.77 -2.34
C VAL A 57 -7.94 -2.56 -0.83
N LEU A 58 -8.14 -1.34 -0.35
CA LEU A 58 -8.15 -1.01 1.08
C LEU A 58 -9.29 -1.71 1.84
N ALA A 59 -10.49 -1.70 1.26
CA ALA A 59 -11.68 -2.32 1.85
C ALA A 59 -11.53 -3.85 1.90
N ALA A 60 -11.13 -4.48 0.80
CA ALA A 60 -10.92 -5.93 0.74
C ALA A 60 -9.77 -6.37 1.65
N GLY A 61 -8.65 -5.63 1.66
CA GLY A 61 -7.52 -5.88 2.55
C GLY A 61 -7.92 -5.80 4.03
N GLY A 62 -8.67 -4.77 4.39
CA GLY A 62 -9.23 -4.61 5.74
C GLY A 62 -10.19 -5.74 6.12
N LEU A 63 -11.06 -6.15 5.21
CA LEU A 63 -11.98 -7.26 5.41
C LEU A 63 -11.25 -8.60 5.64
N VAL A 64 -10.17 -8.86 4.89
CA VAL A 64 -9.33 -10.05 5.10
C VAL A 64 -8.74 -10.07 6.50
N LEU A 65 -8.24 -8.93 6.99
CA LEU A 65 -7.69 -8.82 8.35
C LEU A 65 -8.76 -9.02 9.44
N LEU A 66 -10.00 -8.60 9.18
CA LEU A 66 -11.14 -8.80 10.09
C LEU A 66 -11.69 -10.24 10.10
N MET A 67 -11.32 -11.07 9.12
CA MET A 67 -11.78 -12.46 9.01
C MET A 67 -10.65 -13.49 9.23
N PRO A 68 -9.95 -13.48 10.40
CA PRO A 68 -8.81 -14.37 10.65
C PRO A 68 -9.22 -15.85 10.67
N HIS A 69 -10.50 -16.16 10.92
CA HIS A 69 -11.01 -17.53 10.97
C HIS A 69 -11.20 -18.15 9.57
N ARG A 70 -11.41 -17.35 8.52
CA ARG A 70 -11.69 -17.83 7.15
C ARG A 70 -10.41 -18.13 6.36
N VAL A 71 -9.35 -17.33 6.58
CA VAL A 71 -8.09 -17.45 5.85
C VAL A 71 -6.93 -17.65 6.82
N ARG A 72 -6.48 -18.90 6.96
CA ARG A 72 -5.23 -19.21 7.68
C ARG A 72 -4.04 -18.75 6.84
N LEU A 73 -3.56 -17.54 7.12
CA LEU A 73 -2.41 -16.93 6.46
C LEU A 73 -1.11 -17.27 7.22
N PRO A 74 -0.11 -17.87 6.56
CA PRO A 74 1.20 -18.09 7.16
C PRO A 74 1.94 -16.76 7.31
N GLY A 75 2.00 -16.23 8.54
CA GLY A 75 2.45 -14.85 8.80
C GLY A 75 3.79 -14.46 8.18
N ARG A 76 4.79 -15.36 8.17
CA ARG A 76 6.09 -15.10 7.52
C ARG A 76 5.96 -14.90 6.01
N VAL A 77 5.23 -15.78 5.34
CA VAL A 77 5.03 -15.70 3.88
C VAL A 77 4.21 -14.46 3.55
N THR A 78 3.17 -14.17 4.34
CA THR A 78 2.36 -12.96 4.16
C THR A 78 3.21 -11.70 4.26
N ALA A 79 4.03 -11.57 5.30
CA ALA A 79 4.92 -10.41 5.48
C ALA A 79 5.91 -10.26 4.32
N ILE A 80 6.50 -11.36 3.84
CA ILE A 80 7.42 -11.35 2.69
C ILE A 80 6.70 -10.89 1.42
N VAL A 81 5.54 -11.46 1.10
CA VAL A 81 4.78 -11.11 -0.11
C VAL A 81 4.32 -9.65 -0.05
N MET A 82 3.80 -9.21 1.09
CA MET A 82 3.41 -7.80 1.29
C MET A 82 4.59 -6.86 1.09
N GLY A 83 5.75 -7.15 1.69
CA GLY A 83 6.95 -6.33 1.55
C GLY A 83 7.48 -6.29 0.11
N VAL A 84 7.56 -7.45 -0.56
CA VAL A 84 8.01 -7.54 -1.96
C VAL A 84 7.06 -6.79 -2.89
N CYS A 85 5.75 -6.96 -2.73
CA CYS A 85 4.76 -6.25 -3.54
C CYS A 85 4.79 -4.74 -3.29
N ALA A 86 4.94 -4.30 -2.04
CA ALA A 86 5.08 -2.89 -1.70
C ALA A 86 6.27 -2.26 -2.42
N LEU A 87 7.45 -2.87 -2.29
CA LEU A 87 8.67 -2.37 -2.94
C LEU A 87 8.57 -2.42 -4.47
N ALA A 88 8.09 -3.53 -5.03
CA ALA A 88 7.96 -3.69 -6.48
C ALA A 88 6.96 -2.72 -7.09
N GLY A 89 5.82 -2.51 -6.44
CA GLY A 89 4.79 -1.56 -6.91
C GLY A 89 5.26 -0.11 -6.85
N THR A 90 5.84 0.30 -5.72
CA THR A 90 6.40 1.66 -5.58
C THR A 90 7.57 1.88 -6.52
N ALA A 91 8.44 0.88 -6.73
CA ALA A 91 9.52 0.96 -7.72
C ALA A 91 8.98 1.04 -9.15
N ALA A 92 7.90 0.32 -9.49
CA ALA A 92 7.23 0.48 -10.77
C ALA A 92 6.63 1.89 -10.94
N GLY A 93 6.19 2.52 -9.85
CA GLY A 93 5.75 3.91 -9.81
C GLY A 93 6.82 4.92 -10.25
N LEU A 94 8.12 4.61 -10.14
CA LEU A 94 9.20 5.46 -10.66
C LEU A 94 9.20 5.57 -12.18
N ALA A 95 8.67 4.57 -12.89
CA ALA A 95 8.56 4.58 -14.34
C ALA A 95 7.37 5.43 -14.82
N ALA A 96 6.34 5.60 -13.97
CA ALA A 96 5.23 6.49 -14.25
C ALA A 96 5.67 7.94 -13.98
N SER A 97 5.90 8.69 -15.06
CA SER A 97 6.22 10.11 -14.98
C SER A 97 5.11 10.93 -15.60
N LYS A 98 4.79 12.07 -14.97
CA LYS A 98 3.89 13.07 -15.51
C LYS A 98 4.63 14.39 -15.51
N SER A 99 4.61 15.09 -16.62
CA SER A 99 5.14 16.44 -16.74
C SER A 99 3.99 17.40 -16.98
N GLN A 100 3.97 18.51 -16.26
CA GLN A 100 2.99 19.56 -16.44
C GLN A 100 3.68 20.90 -16.62
N LEU A 101 3.27 21.61 -17.68
CA LEU A 101 3.49 23.04 -17.84
C LEU A 101 2.25 23.73 -17.27
N CYS A 102 2.44 24.62 -16.30
CA CYS A 102 1.34 25.35 -15.68
C CYS A 102 1.73 26.82 -15.44
N CYS A 103 0.73 27.70 -15.38
CA CYS A 103 0.90 29.15 -15.38
C CYS A 103 1.69 29.61 -16.63
N ASP A 104 2.18 30.85 -16.66
CA ASP A 104 2.95 31.30 -17.83
C ASP A 104 4.29 30.54 -17.98
N VAL A 105 4.83 29.93 -16.90
CA VAL A 105 6.28 29.62 -16.84
C VAL A 105 6.73 28.54 -15.82
N ALA A 106 5.84 27.76 -15.21
CA ALA A 106 6.25 26.69 -14.28
C ALA A 106 6.30 25.32 -14.96
N PHE A 107 7.41 24.60 -14.78
CA PHE A 107 7.57 23.22 -15.25
C PHE A 107 7.77 22.28 -14.06
N ILE A 108 6.90 21.27 -13.95
CA ILE A 108 6.93 20.28 -12.86
C ILE A 108 6.93 18.88 -13.47
N VAL A 109 7.79 18.02 -12.93
CA VAL A 109 7.86 16.59 -13.25
C VAL A 109 7.57 15.80 -11.98
N ASP A 110 6.50 15.04 -12.02
CA ASP A 110 6.07 14.15 -10.95
C ASP A 110 6.36 12.69 -11.30
N ARG A 111 6.59 11.89 -10.25
CA ARG A 111 6.74 10.44 -10.30
C ARG A 111 5.92 9.78 -9.20
N GLY A 112 5.55 8.54 -9.48
CA GLY A 112 4.76 7.71 -8.58
C GLY A 112 3.42 7.34 -9.18
N TRP A 113 2.91 6.18 -8.78
CA TRP A 113 1.60 5.71 -9.18
C TRP A 113 1.08 4.69 -8.16
N PRO A 114 -0.19 4.80 -7.69
CA PRO A 114 -1.14 5.84 -8.07
C PRO A 114 -0.91 7.20 -7.41
N PHE A 115 -0.13 7.26 -6.33
CA PHE A 115 0.16 8.51 -5.63
C PHE A 115 1.47 9.13 -6.13
N THR A 116 1.46 10.42 -6.44
CA THR A 116 2.68 11.16 -6.78
C THR A 116 3.47 11.43 -5.51
N TRP A 117 4.64 10.81 -5.39
CA TRP A 117 5.44 10.83 -4.17
C TRP A 117 6.85 11.38 -4.38
N ALA A 118 7.28 11.59 -5.62
CA ALA A 118 8.50 12.31 -5.93
C ALA A 118 8.20 13.37 -6.97
N SER A 119 8.68 14.59 -6.75
CA SER A 119 8.50 15.68 -7.71
C SER A 119 9.75 16.55 -7.77
N ARG A 120 9.96 17.17 -8.92
CA ARG A 120 10.93 18.25 -9.12
C ARG A 120 10.33 19.28 -10.06
N GLY A 121 10.75 20.52 -9.94
CA GLY A 121 10.25 21.57 -10.82
C GLY A 121 11.04 22.85 -10.69
N ALA A 122 10.80 23.76 -11.62
CA ALA A 122 11.37 25.10 -11.61
C ALA A 122 10.39 26.09 -12.26
N VAL A 123 10.59 27.36 -11.96
CA VAL A 123 9.85 28.49 -12.52
C VAL A 123 10.87 29.43 -13.18
N ALA A 124 10.58 29.92 -14.39
CA ALA A 124 11.43 30.86 -15.11
C ALA A 124 10.58 31.97 -15.77
N ASP A 125 11.11 32.76 -16.69
CA ASP A 125 10.31 33.71 -17.50
C ASP A 125 9.91 33.14 -18.88
N ASP A 126 10.49 31.99 -19.24
CA ASP A 126 10.22 31.27 -20.48
C ASP A 126 10.23 29.75 -20.26
N SER A 127 9.51 29.02 -21.10
CA SER A 127 9.33 27.56 -20.94
C SER A 127 10.64 26.77 -21.12
N GLU A 128 11.57 27.23 -21.96
CA GLU A 128 12.82 26.51 -22.24
C GLU A 128 13.76 26.58 -21.03
N THR A 129 13.91 27.77 -20.45
CA THR A 129 14.65 28.00 -19.22
C THR A 129 14.04 27.25 -18.04
N ALA A 130 12.71 27.23 -17.91
CA ALA A 130 12.03 26.48 -16.86
C ALA A 130 12.31 24.98 -16.95
N VAL A 131 12.25 24.40 -18.15
CA VAL A 131 12.58 22.99 -18.38
C VAL A 131 14.04 22.69 -18.03
N ARG A 132 14.97 23.55 -18.45
CA ARG A 132 16.40 23.39 -18.18
C ARG A 132 16.71 23.45 -16.69
N LEU A 133 16.15 24.42 -15.97
CA LEU A 133 16.31 24.56 -14.53
C LEU A 133 15.70 23.36 -13.79
N ALA A 134 14.51 22.91 -14.17
CA ALA A 134 13.88 21.73 -13.57
C ALA A 134 14.66 20.43 -13.85
N ALA A 135 15.37 20.33 -14.98
CA ALA A 135 16.22 19.19 -15.29
C ALA A 135 17.41 19.07 -14.32
N GLY A 136 17.95 20.22 -13.87
CA GLY A 136 19.03 20.32 -12.89
C GLY A 136 18.58 20.38 -11.43
N ALA A 137 17.28 20.51 -11.17
CA ALA A 137 16.73 20.57 -9.82
C ALA A 137 16.72 19.19 -9.12
N ASP A 138 16.90 19.22 -7.81
CA ASP A 138 16.84 18.04 -6.95
C ASP A 138 15.42 17.46 -6.84
N TRP A 139 15.33 16.16 -6.59
CA TRP A 139 14.06 15.50 -6.32
C TRP A 139 13.61 15.76 -4.88
N THR A 140 12.39 16.25 -4.74
CA THR A 140 11.70 16.30 -3.45
C THR A 140 10.81 15.07 -3.30
N VAL A 141 10.76 14.53 -2.07
CA VAL A 141 9.98 13.33 -1.75
C VAL A 141 8.86 13.69 -0.79
N ASN A 142 7.63 13.38 -1.18
CA ASN A 142 6.47 13.42 -0.31
C ASN A 142 6.32 12.07 0.41
N PHE A 143 6.81 12.01 1.64
CA PHE A 143 6.77 10.79 2.46
C PHE A 143 5.36 10.26 2.73
N LEU A 144 4.35 11.14 2.83
CA LEU A 144 2.98 10.72 3.07
C LEU A 144 2.42 9.97 1.85
N SER A 145 2.63 10.52 0.65
CA SER A 145 2.27 9.85 -0.61
C SER A 145 3.05 8.56 -0.81
N LEU A 146 4.35 8.56 -0.49
CA LEU A 146 5.19 7.35 -0.59
C LEU A 146 4.68 6.24 0.34
N PHE A 147 4.33 6.60 1.57
CA PHE A 147 3.79 5.65 2.54
C PHE A 147 2.43 5.09 2.10
N ALA A 148 1.55 5.95 1.55
CA ALA A 148 0.27 5.51 1.00
C ALA A 148 0.46 4.52 -0.16
N ASP A 149 1.45 4.76 -1.03
CA ASP A 149 1.81 3.90 -2.14
C ASP A 149 2.29 2.52 -1.67
N LEU A 150 3.24 2.51 -0.72
CA LEU A 150 3.75 1.28 -0.10
C LEU A 150 2.63 0.47 0.56
N LEU A 151 1.74 1.15 1.30
CA LEU A 151 0.62 0.52 1.98
C LEU A 151 -0.38 -0.08 0.98
N LEU A 152 -0.70 0.64 -0.10
CA LEU A 152 -1.59 0.15 -1.14
C LEU A 152 -1.06 -1.14 -1.78
N PHE A 153 0.19 -1.13 -2.23
CA PHE A 153 0.80 -2.30 -2.87
C PHE A 153 1.04 -3.45 -1.91
N SER A 154 1.27 -3.16 -0.63
CA SER A 154 1.29 -4.16 0.45
C SER A 154 -0.05 -4.89 0.56
N TYR A 155 -1.17 -4.15 0.59
CA TYR A 155 -2.51 -4.74 0.57
C TYR A 155 -2.83 -5.48 -0.72
N ALA A 156 -2.39 -4.98 -1.88
CA ALA A 156 -2.53 -5.71 -3.14
C ALA A 156 -1.81 -7.06 -3.10
N GLY A 157 -0.59 -7.12 -2.54
CA GLY A 157 0.15 -8.36 -2.32
C GLY A 157 -0.56 -9.33 -1.36
N LEU A 158 -1.13 -8.81 -0.27
CA LEU A 158 -1.96 -9.60 0.64
C LEU A 158 -3.14 -10.24 -0.10
N LEU A 159 -3.88 -9.47 -0.89
CA LEU A 159 -5.03 -9.96 -1.66
C LEU A 159 -4.60 -11.00 -2.70
N LEU A 160 -3.50 -10.79 -3.40
CA LEU A 160 -2.93 -11.75 -4.34
C LEU A 160 -2.62 -13.08 -3.64
N LEU A 161 -1.97 -13.04 -2.48
CA LEU A 161 -1.68 -14.23 -1.70
C LEU A 161 -2.96 -14.97 -1.28
N VAL A 162 -3.99 -14.26 -0.83
CA VAL A 162 -5.29 -14.84 -0.48
C VAL A 162 -5.91 -15.55 -1.68
N VAL A 163 -5.92 -14.89 -2.85
CA VAL A 163 -6.45 -15.45 -4.09
C VAL A 163 -5.69 -16.73 -4.48
N VAL A 164 -4.36 -16.73 -4.42
CA VAL A 164 -3.53 -17.92 -4.69
C VAL A 164 -3.87 -19.06 -3.72
N LEU A 165 -4.01 -18.77 -2.42
CA LEU A 165 -4.36 -19.79 -1.43
C LEU A 165 -5.76 -20.38 -1.67
N LEU A 166 -6.74 -19.55 -2.05
CA LEU A 166 -8.09 -20.00 -2.39
C LEU A 166 -8.08 -20.90 -3.63
N PHE A 167 -7.36 -20.51 -4.69
CA PHE A 167 -7.20 -21.33 -5.90
C PHE A 167 -6.51 -22.67 -5.64
N ARG A 168 -5.54 -22.71 -4.72
CA ARG A 168 -4.89 -23.98 -4.34
C ARG A 168 -5.84 -24.89 -3.55
N ARG A 169 -6.69 -24.32 -2.69
CA ARG A 169 -7.70 -25.08 -1.92
C ARG A 169 -8.76 -25.69 -2.83
N THR A 170 -9.28 -24.93 -3.79
CA THR A 170 -10.32 -25.44 -4.73
C THR A 170 -9.77 -26.56 -5.62
N LYS A 171 -8.54 -26.43 -6.14
CA LYS A 171 -7.88 -27.52 -6.89
C LYS A 171 -7.63 -28.78 -6.06
N SER A 172 -7.35 -28.64 -4.76
CA SER A 172 -7.16 -29.78 -3.87
C SER A 172 -8.48 -30.47 -3.53
N GLY A 173 -9.59 -29.73 -3.41
CA GLY A 173 -10.91 -30.29 -3.17
C GLY A 173 -11.54 -30.98 -4.38
N TYR A 174 -11.10 -30.66 -5.59
CA TYR A 174 -11.54 -31.31 -6.83
C TYR A 174 -10.81 -32.65 -7.11
N ARG A 175 -9.78 -32.99 -6.31
CA ARG A 175 -8.99 -34.23 -6.43
C ARG A 175 -9.30 -35.27 -5.33
N ALA A 176 -10.31 -35.03 -4.50
CA ALA A 176 -10.84 -35.97 -3.52
C ALA A 176 -12.22 -36.47 -4.01
#